data_AF-A0A5N1GLS6-F1
#
_entry.id   AF-A0A5N1GLS6-F1
#
_cell.length_a   1.000
_cell.length_b   1.000
_cell.length_c   1.000
_cell.angle_alpha   90.00
_cell.angle_beta   90.00
_cell.angle_gamma   90.00
#
_symmetry.space_group_name_H-M   'P 1'
#
loop_
_entity.id
_entity.type
_entity.pdbx_description
1 polymer ?
#
loop_
_entity_poly.entity_id
_entity_poly.type
_entity_poly.pdbx_seq_one_letter_code
_entity_poly.pdbx_strand_id
1 'polypeptide(L)'
;MQLVYLENGKEAPYTLSSIVAECAEVQHHTVTRLIRKRQSSLNKFGKVGFKIQASESGQKEKDYKLRERENARKSTPALDLMTGDELARYRELATLVIMYLNQGLTYQEIKNQVM
;
A
#
# COMPACT_ATOMS: atom_id res chain seq x y z
N MET A 1 7.88 -0.58 16.63
CA MET A 1 8.45 0.35 15.64
C MET A 1 7.46 0.46 14.48
N GLN A 2 7.18 1.67 13.96
CA GLN A 2 6.17 1.87 12.91
C GLN A 2 6.86 2.03 11.55
N LEU A 3 6.56 1.14 10.60
CA LEU A 3 7.20 1.12 9.27
C LEU A 3 6.61 2.15 8.30
N VAL A 4 5.41 2.66 8.59
CA VAL A 4 4.59 3.45 7.67
C VAL A 4 4.13 4.76 8.30
N TYR A 5 4.44 5.88 7.64
CA TYR A 5 4.13 7.24 8.08
C TYR A 5 3.14 7.90 7.13
N LEU A 6 2.19 8.64 7.71
CA LEU A 6 1.21 9.46 6.99
C LEU A 6 1.46 10.93 7.33
N GLU A 7 1.66 11.79 6.33
CA GLU A 7 1.68 13.24 6.55
C GLU A 7 0.25 13.79 6.38
N ASN A 8 -0.32 14.29 7.47
CA ASN A 8 -1.55 15.10 7.54
C ASN A 8 -2.79 14.54 6.81
N GLY A 9 -2.93 13.21 6.71
CA GLY A 9 -4.12 12.53 6.17
C GLY A 9 -4.42 12.76 4.69
N LYS A 10 -3.59 13.52 3.96
CA LYS A 10 -3.77 13.82 2.52
C LYS A 10 -2.68 13.20 1.64
N GLU A 11 -1.54 12.82 2.20
CA GLU A 11 -0.46 12.18 1.45
C GLU A 11 -0.45 10.67 1.65
N ALA A 12 -0.13 9.92 0.59
CA ALA A 12 0.07 8.49 0.68
C ALA A 12 1.16 8.08 1.68
N PRO A 13 0.98 6.90 2.30
CA PRO A 13 1.93 6.34 3.24
C PRO A 13 3.34 6.28 2.66
N TYR A 14 4.33 6.57 3.49
CA TYR A 14 5.74 6.47 3.14
C TYR A 14 6.57 5.83 4.25
N THR A 15 7.71 5.28 3.86
CA THR A 15 8.74 4.74 4.77
C THR A 15 10.03 5.56 4.61
N LEU A 16 10.73 5.79 5.71
CA LEU A 16 12.01 6.52 5.72
C LEU A 16 13.20 5.56 5.58
N SER A 17 14.30 6.01 4.97
CA SER A 17 15.48 5.17 4.79
C SER A 17 16.21 4.87 6.10
N SER A 18 16.12 5.77 7.08
CA SER A 18 16.58 5.55 8.46
C SER A 18 15.91 4.32 9.09
N ILE A 19 14.60 4.17 8.89
CA ILE A 19 13.81 3.07 9.44
C ILE A 19 14.08 1.77 8.71
N VAL A 20 14.23 1.82 7.38
CA VAL A 20 14.66 0.63 6.61
C VAL A 20 16.04 0.16 7.08
N ALA A 21 16.94 1.09 7.37
CA ALA A 21 18.28 0.77 7.86
C ALA A 21 18.23 0.12 9.26
N GLU A 22 17.42 0.66 10.17
CA GLU A 22 17.20 0.09 11.50
C GLU A 22 16.57 -1.31 11.43
N CYS A 23 15.51 -1.49 10.64
CA CYS A 23 14.85 -2.79 10.47
C CYS A 23 15.72 -3.85 9.79
N ALA A 24 16.65 -3.44 8.93
CA ALA A 24 17.58 -4.36 8.25
C ALA A 24 18.92 -4.49 8.98
N GLU A 25 19.10 -3.84 10.13
CA GLU A 25 20.34 -3.81 10.92
C GLU A 25 21.58 -3.44 10.09
N VAL A 26 21.40 -2.53 9.12
CA VAL A 26 22.48 -2.04 8.26
C VAL A 26 22.72 -0.55 8.48
N GLN A 27 23.93 -0.10 8.18
CA GLN A 27 24.26 1.32 8.23
C GLN A 27 23.39 2.14 7.28
N HIS A 28 22.87 3.28 7.74
CA HIS A 28 21.98 4.13 6.97
C HIS A 28 22.59 4.52 5.61
N HIS A 29 23.89 4.85 5.58
CA HIS A 29 24.63 5.17 4.36
C HIS A 29 24.53 4.08 3.28
N THR A 30 24.50 2.80 3.67
CA THR A 30 24.37 1.68 2.74
C THR A 30 23.02 1.72 2.03
N VAL A 31 21.95 1.94 2.80
CA VAL A 31 20.59 2.09 2.26
C VAL A 31 20.51 3.31 1.34
N THR A 32 21.07 4.45 1.76
CA THR A 32 21.09 5.67 0.95
C THR A 32 21.81 5.46 -0.39
N ARG A 33 22.96 4.75 -0.37
CA ARG A 33 23.72 4.41 -1.57
C ARG A 33 22.94 3.50 -2.50
N LEU A 34 22.24 2.50 -1.97
CA LEU A 34 21.39 1.60 -2.75
C LEU A 34 20.21 2.33 -3.39
N ILE A 35 19.55 3.22 -2.64
CA ILE A 35 18.45 4.05 -3.16
C ILE A 35 18.92 4.91 -4.33
N ARG A 36 20.07 5.57 -4.21
CA ARG A 36 20.66 6.36 -5.30
C ARG A 36 20.99 5.50 -6.52
N LYS A 37 21.64 4.34 -6.31
CA LYS A 37 22.01 3.42 -7.39
C LYS A 37 20.80 2.87 -8.14
N ARG A 38 19.69 2.63 -7.44
CA ARG A 38 18.46 2.03 -7.99
C ARG A 38 17.33 3.04 -8.17
N GLN A 39 17.61 4.34 -8.13
CA GLN A 39 16.58 5.38 -8.11
C GLN A 39 15.60 5.30 -9.28
N SER A 40 16.10 5.03 -10.50
CA SER A 40 15.25 4.82 -11.69
C SER A 40 14.29 3.64 -11.53
N SER A 41 14.74 2.54 -10.91
CA SER A 41 13.89 1.37 -10.66
C SER A 41 12.89 1.64 -9.54
N LEU A 42 13.31 2.31 -8.46
CA LEU A 42 12.43 2.69 -7.36
C LEU A 42 11.33 3.66 -7.81
N ASN A 43 11.65 4.59 -8.71
CA ASN A 43 10.68 5.50 -9.32
C ASN A 43 9.57 4.80 -10.12
N LYS A 44 9.77 3.55 -10.56
CA LYS A 44 8.71 2.74 -11.19
C LYS A 44 7.67 2.25 -10.18
N PHE A 45 8.08 2.06 -8.93
CA PHE A 45 7.26 1.57 -7.82
C PHE A 45 6.64 2.68 -6.98
N GLY A 46 6.98 3.94 -7.22
CA GLY A 46 6.42 5.09 -6.50
C GLY A 46 7.39 6.27 -6.47
N LYS A 47 6.95 7.42 -5.97
CA LYS A 47 7.77 8.64 -5.96
C LYS A 47 8.80 8.58 -4.83
N VAL A 48 10.09 8.64 -5.16
CA VAL A 48 11.17 8.75 -4.19
C VAL A 48 11.45 10.22 -3.88
N GLY A 49 11.22 10.63 -2.64
CA GLY A 49 11.55 11.97 -2.12
C GLY A 49 12.66 11.90 -1.07
N PHE A 50 13.05 13.05 -0.52
CA PHE A 50 13.95 13.11 0.64
C PHE A 50 13.65 14.31 1.53
N LYS A 51 13.96 14.18 2.81
CA LYS A 51 14.07 15.27 3.78
C LYS A 51 15.55 15.48 4.11
N ILE A 52 15.91 16.73 4.38
CA ILE A 52 17.25 17.06 4.89
C ILE A 52 17.13 17.10 6.41
N GLN A 53 17.95 16.32 7.10
CA GLN A 53 18.08 16.32 8.54
C GLN A 53 19.48 16.78 8.93
N ALA A 54 19.58 17.49 10.06
CA ALA A 54 20.86 17.82 10.66
C ALA A 54 21.38 16.59 11.42
N SER A 55 22.59 16.15 11.11
CA SER A 55 23.31 15.13 11.89
C SER A 55 23.90 15.75 13.15
N GLU A 56 24.17 14.92 14.17
CA GLU A 56 24.91 15.31 15.39
C GLU A 56 26.29 15.94 15.07
N SER A 57 26.89 15.57 13.94
CA SER A 57 28.14 16.14 13.45
C SER A 57 27.99 17.52 12.77
N GLY A 58 26.78 18.06 12.67
CA GLY A 58 26.47 19.28 11.92
C GLY A 58 26.37 19.08 10.40
N GLN A 59 26.64 17.89 9.90
CA GLN A 59 26.49 17.57 8.48
C GLN A 59 25.00 17.40 8.10
N LYS A 60 24.62 17.88 6.91
CA LYS A 60 23.27 17.70 6.38
C LYS A 60 23.14 16.31 5.78
N GLU A 61 22.34 15.46 6.41
CA GLU A 61 22.05 14.10 5.92
C GLU A 61 20.70 14.07 5.19
N LYS A 62 20.62 13.26 4.13
CA LYS A 62 19.38 13.06 3.37
C LYS A 62 18.70 11.79 3.85
N ASP A 63 17.53 11.92 4.45
CA ASP A 63 16.66 10.80 4.77
C ASP A 63 15.61 10.66 3.65
N TYR A 64 15.60 9.51 2.98
CA TYR A 64 14.77 9.29 1.80
C TYR A 64 13.35 8.85 2.19
N LYS A 65 12.36 9.49 1.59
CA LYS A 65 10.96 9.06 1.65
C LYS A 65 10.68 8.11 0.50
N LEU A 66 10.44 6.84 0.82
CA LEU A 66 10.01 5.81 -0.11
C LEU A 66 8.48 5.71 -0.04
N ARG A 67 7.81 6.12 -1.11
CA ARG A 67 6.35 5.94 -1.26
C ARG A 67 6.07 4.76 -2.16
N GLU A 68 5.02 4.03 -1.84
CA GLU A 68 4.42 3.08 -2.77
C GLU A 68 3.63 3.83 -3.85
N ARG A 69 3.48 3.23 -5.03
CA ARG A 69 2.70 3.79 -6.13
C ARG A 69 1.24 3.86 -5.68
N GLU A 70 0.73 5.08 -5.49
CA GLU A 70 -0.70 5.36 -5.29
C GLU A 70 -1.63 4.74 -6.35
N ASN A 71 -1.06 4.27 -7.46
CA ASN A 71 -1.76 3.73 -8.62
C ASN A 71 -1.43 2.25 -8.94
N ALA A 72 -0.83 1.47 -8.04
CA ALA A 72 -0.67 0.04 -8.30
C ALA A 72 -1.99 -0.74 -8.09
N ARG A 73 -2.88 -0.27 -7.22
CA ARG A 73 -4.30 -0.68 -7.14
C ARG A 73 -5.17 0.44 -6.55
N LYS A 74 -5.40 1.51 -7.31
CA LYS A 74 -6.78 2.01 -7.41
C LYS A 74 -7.44 1.32 -8.59
N SER A 75 -7.51 -0.03 -8.56
CA SER A 75 -8.84 -0.55 -8.87
C SER A 75 -9.60 -0.10 -7.66
N THR A 76 -10.23 1.08 -7.73
CA THR A 76 -11.32 1.40 -6.83
C THR A 76 -12.13 0.11 -6.80
N PRO A 77 -12.20 -0.62 -5.67
CA PRO A 77 -13.01 -1.82 -5.63
C PRO A 77 -14.35 -1.39 -6.22
N ALA A 78 -14.93 -2.10 -7.19
CA ALA A 78 -16.18 -1.66 -7.82
C ALA A 78 -17.23 -1.23 -6.76
N LEU A 79 -17.12 -1.84 -5.58
CA LEU A 79 -17.70 -1.51 -4.28
C LEU A 79 -17.70 -0.02 -3.85
N ASP A 80 -16.63 0.73 -4.09
CA ASP A 80 -16.45 2.15 -3.68
C ASP A 80 -16.97 3.12 -4.77
N LEU A 81 -17.30 2.61 -5.96
CA LEU A 81 -17.99 3.33 -7.04
C LEU A 81 -19.49 3.03 -7.07
N MET A 82 -19.94 2.05 -6.28
CA MET A 82 -21.35 1.68 -6.12
C MET A 82 -22.02 2.68 -5.19
N THR A 83 -23.19 3.17 -5.59
CA THR A 83 -24.05 3.94 -4.67
C THR A 83 -24.44 3.08 -3.47
N GLY A 84 -24.77 3.69 -2.33
CA GLY A 84 -25.01 2.95 -1.07
C GLY A 84 -26.03 1.82 -1.19
N ASP A 85 -27.02 1.97 -2.06
CA ASP A 85 -28.06 0.96 -2.32
C ASP A 85 -27.54 -0.22 -3.16
N GLU A 86 -26.70 0.04 -4.16
CA GLU A 86 -26.06 -1.01 -4.99
C GLU A 86 -25.07 -1.83 -4.15
N LEU A 87 -24.38 -1.16 -3.23
CA LEU A 87 -23.47 -1.80 -2.28
C LEU A 87 -24.19 -2.77 -1.35
N ALA A 88 -25.37 -2.38 -0.84
CA ALA A 88 -26.18 -3.24 0.02
C ALA A 88 -26.59 -4.53 -0.70
N ARG A 89 -27.12 -4.41 -1.93
CA ARG A 89 -27.50 -5.56 -2.77
C ARG A 89 -26.31 -6.48 -3.07
N TYR A 90 -25.16 -5.89 -3.38
CA TYR A 90 -23.94 -6.66 -3.63
C TYR A 90 -23.49 -7.46 -2.40
N ARG A 91 -23.54 -6.87 -1.20
CA ARG A 91 -23.17 -7.54 0.05
C ARG A 91 -24.12 -8.68 0.40
N GLU A 92 -25.41 -8.50 0.18
CA GLU A 92 -26.42 -9.54 0.38
C GLU A 92 -26.18 -10.74 -0.56
N LEU A 93 -25.97 -10.46 -1.85
CA LEU A 93 -25.64 -11.51 -2.83
C LEU A 93 -24.33 -12.24 -2.49
N ALA A 94 -23.29 -11.50 -2.09
CA ALA A 94 -22.02 -12.10 -1.68
C ALA A 94 -22.20 -13.03 -0.47
N THR A 95 -23.03 -12.63 0.51
CA THR A 95 -23.33 -13.45 1.70
C THR A 95 -24.04 -14.75 1.33
N LEU A 96 -25.04 -14.69 0.44
CA LEU A 96 -25.76 -15.87 -0.04
C LEU A 96 -24.85 -16.82 -0.83
N VAL A 97 -24.01 -16.29 -1.71
CA VAL A 97 -23.06 -17.10 -2.48
C VAL A 97 -22.05 -17.79 -1.56
N ILE A 98 -21.53 -17.10 -0.54
CA ILE A 98 -20.62 -17.69 0.45
C ILE A 98 -21.32 -18.80 1.24
N MET A 99 -22.57 -18.59 1.65
CA MET A 99 -23.38 -19.60 2.32
C MET A 99 -23.53 -20.86 1.46
N TYR A 100 -23.86 -20.72 0.18
CA TYR A 100 -24.01 -21.86 -0.72
C TYR A 100 -22.69 -22.57 -1.02
N LEU A 101 -21.58 -21.83 -1.15
CA LEU A 101 -20.25 -22.43 -1.28
C LEU A 101 -19.85 -23.23 -0.03
N ASN A 102 -20.17 -22.74 1.16
CA ASN A 102 -19.94 -23.46 2.42
C ASN A 102 -20.79 -24.73 2.55
N GLN A 103 -21.97 -24.74 1.93
CA GLN A 103 -22.83 -25.93 1.82
C GLN A 103 -22.36 -26.90 0.73
N GLY A 104 -21.30 -26.57 -0.01
CA GLY A 104 -20.73 -27.42 -1.06
C GLY A 104 -21.50 -27.38 -2.38
N LEU A 105 -22.39 -26.40 -2.58
CA LEU A 105 -23.11 -26.27 -3.86
C LEU A 105 -22.14 -25.94 -4.99
N THR A 106 -22.40 -26.54 -6.13
CA THR A 106 -21.65 -26.28 -7.36
C THR A 106 -22.06 -24.95 -7.98
N TYR A 107 -21.19 -24.40 -8.82
CA TYR A 107 -21.45 -23.12 -9.50
C TYR A 107 -22.79 -23.10 -10.27
N GLN A 108 -23.17 -24.21 -10.90
CA GLN A 108 -24.42 -24.31 -11.67
C GLN A 108 -25.65 -24.21 -10.75
N GLU A 109 -25.59 -24.83 -9.57
CA GLU A 109 -26.67 -24.79 -8.58
C GLU A 109 -26.79 -23.39 -7.95
N ILE A 110 -25.67 -22.77 -7.62
CA ILE A 110 -25.63 -21.39 -7.12
C ILE A 110 -26.21 -20.43 -8.16
N LYS A 111 -25.83 -20.60 -9.43
CA LYS A 111 -26.33 -19.77 -10.52
C LYS A 111 -27.85 -19.85 -10.65
N ASN A 112 -28.43 -21.04 -10.57
CA ASN A 112 -29.89 -21.22 -10.65
C ASN A 112 -30.67 -20.65 -9.45
N GLN A 113 -30.00 -20.39 -8.32
CA GLN A 113 -30.61 -19.84 -7.10
C GLN A 113 -30.41 -18.33 -6.96
N VAL A 114 -29.36 -17.78 -7.57
CA VAL A 114 -28.92 -16.40 -7.40
C VAL A 114 -29.19 -15.53 -8.63
N MET A 115 -29.23 -16.11 -9.84
CA MET A 115 -29.54 -15.45 -11.12
C MET A 115 -30.86 -15.94 -11.70
#